data_AF-A0A090XC13-F1
#
_entry.id   AF-A0A090XC13-F1
#
_cell.length_a   1.000
_cell.length_b   1.000
_cell.length_c   1.000
_cell.angle_alpha   90.00
_cell.angle_beta   90.00
_cell.angle_gamma   90.00
#
_symmetry.space_group_name_H-M   'P 1'
#
loop_
_entity.id
_entity.type
_entity.pdbx_description
1 polymer ?
#
loop_
_entity_poly.entity_id
_entity_poly.type
_entity_poly.pdbx_seq_one_letter_code
_entity_poly.pdbx_strand_id
1 'polypeptide(L)'
;MPRALLRDLNAALSCMLCGGYLVNAATLVDCLHSFCKVCIVRYLDTSKLCPICDVPVHKSRPLSCLRVDTTLQDIVYKVVPGLYQREMKQRREFYDQHPDAGKHRPCVVGAVPYAVAG
;
A
#
# COMPACT_ATOMS: atom_id res chain seq x y z
N MET A 1 19.70 25.04 2.95
CA MET A 1 18.92 23.86 2.54
C MET A 1 17.61 24.34 1.93
N PRO A 2 17.37 24.15 0.62
CA PRO A 2 16.10 24.53 0.01
C PRO A 2 14.94 23.73 0.63
N ARG A 3 13.78 24.37 0.82
CA ARG A 3 12.57 23.69 1.30
C ARG A 3 11.99 22.87 0.16
N ALA A 4 11.96 21.55 0.31
CA ALA A 4 11.26 20.66 -0.62
C ALA A 4 9.74 20.88 -0.49
N LEU A 5 9.02 20.90 -1.60
CA LEU A 5 7.56 20.92 -1.60
C LEU A 5 7.04 19.48 -1.67
N LEU A 6 5.89 19.22 -1.04
CA LEU A 6 5.29 17.88 -1.04
C LEU A 6 5.07 17.33 -2.46
N ARG A 7 4.70 18.21 -3.40
CA ARG A 7 4.50 17.84 -4.82
C ARG A 7 5.74 17.22 -5.46
N ASP A 8 6.93 17.61 -5.01
CA ASP A 8 8.20 17.12 -5.53
C ASP A 8 8.49 15.68 -5.02
N LEU A 9 7.81 15.26 -3.94
CA LEU A 9 7.95 13.94 -3.32
C LEU A 9 6.82 12.97 -3.74
N ASN A 10 5.73 13.47 -4.33
CA ASN A 10 4.55 12.66 -4.64
C ASN A 10 4.86 11.42 -5.47
N ALA A 11 5.78 11.51 -6.45
CA ALA A 11 6.18 10.38 -7.28
C ALA A 11 6.76 9.19 -6.46
N ALA A 12 7.46 9.49 -5.35
CA ALA A 12 8.06 8.47 -4.48
C ALA A 12 7.10 7.96 -3.39
N LEU A 13 6.03 8.70 -3.09
CA LEU A 13 5.11 8.41 -1.98
C LEU A 13 3.73 7.92 -2.44
N SER A 14 3.49 7.86 -3.75
CA SER A 14 2.22 7.45 -4.34
C SER A 14 2.26 6.04 -4.92
N CYS A 15 1.11 5.38 -4.91
CA CYS A 15 0.92 4.07 -5.50
C CYS A 15 0.37 4.21 -6.92
N MET A 16 1.10 3.68 -7.91
CA MET A 16 0.67 3.68 -9.31
C MET A 16 -0.68 2.95 -9.52
N LEU A 17 -0.96 1.89 -8.74
CA LEU A 17 -2.14 1.05 -8.95
C LEU A 17 -3.47 1.72 -8.52
N CYS A 18 -3.44 2.61 -7.52
CA CYS A 18 -4.65 3.30 -7.06
C CYS A 18 -4.60 4.83 -7.22
N GLY A 19 -3.45 5.40 -7.59
CA GLY A 19 -3.25 6.84 -7.71
C GLY A 19 -3.18 7.62 -6.38
N GLY A 20 -3.36 6.95 -5.24
CA GLY A 20 -3.28 7.54 -3.90
C GLY A 20 -1.89 7.44 -3.26
N TYR A 21 -1.73 7.98 -2.05
CA TYR A 21 -0.53 7.77 -1.24
C TYR A 21 -0.42 6.32 -0.76
N LEU A 22 0.81 5.85 -0.51
CA LEU A 22 1.07 4.49 -0.04
C LEU A 22 0.44 4.24 1.34
N VAL A 23 -0.37 3.17 1.41
CA VAL A 23 -0.99 2.67 2.63
C VAL A 23 -0.65 1.19 2.80
N ASN A 24 -0.04 0.87 3.95
CA ASN A 24 0.67 -0.38 4.19
C ASN A 24 1.63 -0.70 3.03
N ALA A 25 2.62 0.15 2.82
CA ALA A 25 3.59 0.05 1.74
C ALA A 25 4.20 -1.36 1.67
N ALA A 26 4.28 -1.88 0.46
CA ALA A 26 4.89 -3.15 0.14
C ALA A 26 5.78 -2.99 -1.09
N THR A 27 7.00 -3.49 -0.99
CA THR A 27 8.07 -3.28 -1.97
C THR A 27 8.46 -4.62 -2.58
N LEU A 28 8.60 -4.64 -3.91
CA LEU A 28 9.15 -5.78 -4.64
C LEU A 28 10.67 -5.79 -4.50
N VAL A 29 11.24 -6.89 -4.02
CA VAL A 29 12.69 -6.96 -3.70
C VAL A 29 13.58 -6.82 -4.94
N ASP A 30 13.16 -7.37 -6.09
CA ASP A 30 14.01 -7.44 -7.27
C ASP A 30 14.15 -6.11 -8.03
N CYS A 31 13.17 -5.22 -7.91
CA CYS A 31 13.16 -3.92 -8.63
C CYS A 31 12.94 -2.70 -7.72
N LEU A 32 12.73 -2.91 -6.41
CA LEU A 32 12.52 -1.87 -5.40
C LEU A 32 11.33 -0.93 -5.67
N HIS A 33 10.37 -1.33 -6.50
CA HIS A 33 9.13 -0.59 -6.68
C HIS A 33 8.12 -0.90 -5.57
N SER A 34 7.48 0.16 -5.05
CA SER A 34 6.59 0.11 -3.89
C SER A 34 5.15 0.42 -4.24
N PHE A 35 4.22 -0.27 -3.58
CA PHE A 35 2.78 -0.15 -3.78
C PHE A 35 2.04 -0.30 -2.45
N CYS A 36 0.74 0.00 -2.41
CA CYS A 36 -0.09 -0.42 -1.28
C CYS A 36 -0.17 -1.96 -1.26
N LYS A 37 0.01 -2.59 -0.09
CA LYS A 37 -0.02 -4.06 0.06
C LYS A 37 -1.23 -4.70 -0.62
N VAL A 38 -2.43 -4.17 -0.40
CA VAL A 38 -3.66 -4.72 -0.98
C VAL A 38 -3.67 -4.59 -2.51
N CYS A 39 -3.17 -3.48 -3.04
CA CYS A 39 -3.15 -3.22 -4.48
C CYS A 39 -2.23 -4.22 -5.20
N ILE A 40 -0.99 -4.36 -4.73
CA ILE A 40 -0.02 -5.25 -5.39
C ILE A 40 -0.38 -6.73 -5.20
N VAL A 41 -0.92 -7.13 -4.05
CA VAL A 41 -1.38 -8.52 -3.85
C VAL A 41 -2.46 -8.88 -4.86
N ARG A 42 -3.47 -8.03 -5.05
CA ARG A 42 -4.55 -8.24 -6.03
C ARG A 42 -4.05 -8.24 -7.47
N TYR A 43 -3.17 -7.31 -7.80
CA TYR A 43 -2.57 -7.26 -9.12
C TYR A 43 -1.81 -8.57 -9.41
N LEU A 44 -1.06 -9.08 -8.43
CA LEU A 44 -0.29 -10.30 -8.57
C LEU A 44 -1.12 -11.58 -8.66
N ASP A 45 -2.44 -11.52 -8.40
CA ASP A 45 -3.34 -12.64 -8.69
C ASP A 45 -3.52 -12.85 -10.20
N THR A 46 -3.44 -11.76 -10.99
CA THR A 46 -3.66 -11.77 -12.46
C THR A 46 -2.38 -11.67 -13.28
N SER A 47 -1.34 -11.00 -12.77
CA SER A 47 -0.06 -10.80 -13.46
C SER A 47 1.11 -11.22 -12.57
N LYS A 48 2.26 -11.55 -13.16
CA LYS A 48 3.49 -11.90 -12.43
C LYS A 48 4.65 -10.93 -12.71
N LEU A 49 4.35 -9.80 -13.33
CA LEU A 49 5.32 -8.76 -13.71
C LEU A 49 5.16 -7.55 -12.80
N CYS A 50 6.21 -6.75 -12.62
CA CYS A 50 6.09 -5.48 -11.93
C CYS A 50 5.23 -4.50 -12.74
N PRO A 51 4.21 -3.84 -12.15
CA PRO A 51 3.38 -2.84 -12.84
C PRO A 51 4.14 -1.64 -13.44
N ILE A 52 5.38 -1.39 -13.00
CA ILE A 52 6.15 -0.20 -13.39
C ILE A 52 7.18 -0.51 -14.48
N CYS A 53 7.88 -1.64 -14.34
CA CYS A 53 9.06 -1.94 -15.16
C CYS A 53 9.02 -3.31 -15.83
N ASP A 54 7.90 -4.03 -15.71
CA ASP A 54 7.66 -5.36 -16.31
C ASP A 54 8.67 -6.46 -15.90
N VAL A 55 9.55 -6.20 -14.93
CA VAL A 55 10.45 -7.21 -14.38
C VAL A 55 9.62 -8.33 -13.73
N PRO A 56 9.87 -9.61 -14.06
CA PRO A 56 9.18 -10.73 -13.42
C PRO A 56 9.42 -10.76 -11.92
N VAL A 57 8.34 -10.80 -11.13
CA VAL A 57 8.42 -10.81 -9.65
C VAL A 57 8.88 -12.18 -9.13
N HIS A 58 8.33 -13.27 -9.67
CA HIS A 58 8.80 -14.64 -9.38
C HIS A 58 8.12 -15.64 -10.33
N LYS A 59 8.82 -16.72 -10.70
CA LYS A 59 8.31 -17.72 -11.66
C LYS A 59 7.11 -18.54 -11.15
N SER A 60 7.03 -18.83 -9.84
CA SER A 60 5.99 -19.72 -9.29
C SER A 60 5.24 -19.16 -8.07
N ARG A 61 5.77 -18.12 -7.42
CA ARG A 61 5.31 -17.64 -6.10
C ARG A 61 5.55 -16.14 -5.96
N PRO A 62 4.78 -15.27 -6.63
CA PRO A 62 5.04 -13.83 -6.64
C PRO A 62 5.02 -13.18 -5.25
N LEU A 63 4.27 -13.74 -4.30
CA LEU A 63 4.19 -13.23 -2.93
C LEU A 63 5.49 -13.45 -2.12
N SER A 64 6.41 -14.33 -2.54
CA SER A 64 7.67 -14.53 -1.80
C SER A 64 8.65 -13.37 -1.97
N CYS A 65 8.53 -12.61 -3.05
CA CYS A 65 9.39 -11.47 -3.36
C CYS A 65 8.78 -10.13 -2.91
N LEU A 66 7.60 -10.16 -2.29
CA LEU A 66 6.92 -8.99 -1.77
C LEU A 66 7.23 -8.82 -0.27
N ARG A 67 7.73 -7.66 0.12
CA ARG A 67 8.04 -7.33 1.52
C ARG A 67 7.24 -6.12 1.97
N VAL A 68 6.72 -6.17 3.19
CA VAL A 68 6.11 -4.98 3.82
C VAL A 68 7.24 -4.02 4.18
N ASP A 69 7.08 -2.77 3.79
CA ASP A 69 8.07 -1.72 3.96
C ASP A 69 7.60 -0.73 5.04
N THR A 70 7.88 -1.08 6.29
CA THR A 70 7.47 -0.27 7.45
C THR A 70 8.18 1.08 7.46
N THR A 71 9.44 1.13 7.02
CA THR A 71 10.22 2.36 6.97
C THR A 71 9.64 3.34 5.95
N LEU A 72 9.36 2.88 4.73
CA LEU A 72 8.71 3.71 3.73
C LEU A 72 7.32 4.17 4.19
N GLN A 73 6.55 3.28 4.83
CA GLN A 73 5.25 3.66 5.37
C GLN A 73 5.34 4.76 6.44
N ASP A 74 6.32 4.67 7.33
CA ASP A 74 6.56 5.68 8.36
C ASP A 74 6.97 7.03 7.75
N ILE A 75 7.79 7.00 6.70
CA ILE A 75 8.17 8.19 5.94
C ILE A 75 6.92 8.83 5.32
N VAL A 76 6.09 8.05 4.62
CA VAL A 76 4.86 8.54 3.99
C VAL A 76 3.93 9.19 5.02
N TYR A 77 3.72 8.56 6.18
CA TYR A 77 2.86 9.12 7.23
C TYR A 77 3.43 10.36 7.93
N LYS A 78 4.76 10.49 8.02
CA LYS A 78 5.40 11.68 8.59
C LYS A 78 5.48 12.84 7.61
N VAL A 79 5.64 12.56 6.32
CA VAL A 79 5.83 13.56 5.27
C VAL A 79 4.49 14.12 4.77
N VAL A 80 3.46 13.28 4.61
CA VAL A 80 2.15 13.71 4.10
C VAL A 80 1.27 14.19 5.26
N PRO A 81 0.96 15.50 5.37
CA PRO A 81 0.19 16.03 6.48
C PRO A 81 -1.24 15.45 6.50
N GLY A 82 -1.69 14.97 7.66
CA GLY A 82 -3.07 14.51 7.86
C GLY A 82 -3.38 13.11 7.30
N LEU A 83 -2.45 12.48 6.58
CA LEU A 83 -2.69 11.18 5.93
C LEU A 83 -2.97 10.07 6.95
N TYR A 84 -2.13 9.96 7.97
CA TYR A 84 -2.30 8.94 9.03
C TYR A 84 -3.63 9.11 9.76
N GLN A 85 -3.98 10.35 10.14
CA GLN A 85 -5.23 10.64 10.84
C GLN A 85 -6.45 10.27 9.99
N ARG A 86 -6.43 10.62 8.69
CA ARG A 86 -7.50 10.28 7.76
C ARG A 86 -7.65 8.77 7.61
N GLU A 87 -6.54 8.07 7.41
CA GLU A 87 -6.49 6.61 7.29
C GLU A 87 -7.08 5.95 8.54
N MET A 88 -6.61 6.32 9.74
CA MET A 88 -7.10 5.76 11.01
C MET A 88 -8.58 6.06 11.26
N LYS A 89 -9.06 7.26 10.90
CA LYS A 89 -10.47 7.62 10.98
C LYS A 89 -11.32 6.71 10.10
N GLN A 90 -10.93 6.52 8.84
CA GLN A 90 -11.65 5.64 7.91
C GLN A 90 -11.67 4.19 8.40
N ARG A 91 -10.56 3.69 8.95
CA ARG A 91 -10.53 2.34 9.54
C ARG A 91 -11.55 2.20 10.66
N ARG A 92 -11.59 3.17 11.57
CA ARG A 92 -12.52 3.15 12.72
C ARG A 92 -13.97 3.16 12.24
N GLU A 93 -14.32 4.09 11.36
CA GLU A 93 -15.67 4.20 10.80
C GLU A 93 -16.11 2.90 10.11
N PHE A 94 -15.21 2.24 9.39
CA PHE A 94 -15.50 0.96 8.75
C PHE A 94 -15.82 -0.14 9.77
N TYR A 95 -14.99 -0.32 10.80
CA TYR A 95 -15.21 -1.36 11.81
C TYR A 95 -16.39 -1.08 12.73
N ASP A 96 -16.70 0.19 13.01
CA ASP A 96 -17.91 0.59 13.75
C ASP A 96 -19.18 0.20 13.00
N GLN A 97 -19.15 0.27 11.66
CA GLN A 97 -20.27 -0.16 10.80
C GLN A 97 -20.29 -1.67 10.53
N HIS A 98 -19.16 -2.37 10.72
CA HIS A 98 -19.00 -3.80 10.41
C HIS A 98 -18.42 -4.57 11.62
N PRO A 99 -19.17 -4.70 12.73
CA PRO A 99 -18.68 -5.33 13.96
C PRO A 99 -18.25 -6.80 13.80
N ASP A 100 -18.77 -7.51 12.79
CA ASP A 100 -18.40 -8.90 12.50
C ASP A 100 -17.11 -9.03 11.67
N ALA A 101 -16.62 -7.95 11.03
CA ALA A 101 -15.40 -7.98 10.22
C ALA A 101 -14.13 -8.30 11.03
N GLY A 102 -14.17 -8.11 12.36
CA GLY A 102 -13.06 -8.42 13.26
C GLY A 102 -12.94 -9.90 13.69
N LYS A 103 -13.94 -10.75 13.37
CA LYS A 103 -14.02 -12.14 13.89
C LYS A 103 -13.26 -13.17 13.05
N HIS A 104 -12.83 -12.84 11.83
CA HIS A 104 -11.97 -13.69 11.01
C HIS A 104 -10.51 -13.23 11.14
N ARG A 105 -9.60 -14.13 11.51
CA ARG A 105 -8.15 -13.94 11.74
C ARG A 105 -7.58 -12.66 11.08
N PRO A 106 -7.20 -11.63 11.84
CA PRO A 106 -6.54 -10.45 11.28
C PRO A 106 -5.06 -10.76 11.05
N CYS A 107 -4.73 -11.63 10.09
CA CYS A 107 -3.34 -11.79 9.64
C CYS A 107 -2.94 -10.71 8.61
N VAL A 108 -3.83 -9.76 8.33
CA VAL A 108 -3.55 -8.61 7.47
C VAL A 108 -3.91 -7.32 8.19
N VAL A 109 -2.97 -6.84 9.01
CA VAL A 109 -2.81 -5.39 9.20
C VAL A 109 -2.70 -4.77 7.80
N GLY A 110 -3.84 -4.27 7.32
CA GLY A 110 -3.99 -3.71 5.98
C GLY A 110 -5.26 -4.03 5.21
N ALA A 111 -6.19 -4.83 5.76
CA ALA A 111 -7.53 -4.97 5.21
C ALA A 111 -8.52 -4.04 5.93
N VAL A 112 -8.42 -2.72 5.70
CA VAL A 112 -9.70 -2.08 5.36
C VAL A 112 -9.88 -2.44 3.89
N PRO A 113 -11.01 -3.03 3.49
CA PRO A 113 -11.28 -3.24 2.09
C PRO A 113 -11.51 -1.84 1.47
N TYR A 114 -10.43 -1.14 1.10
CA TYR A 114 -10.47 0.07 0.26
C TYR A 114 -10.87 -0.27 -1.19
N ALA A 115 -11.76 -1.24 -1.33
CA ALA A 115 -12.03 -2.04 -2.49
C ALA A 115 -13.51 -2.14 -2.82
N VAL A 116 -14.35 -1.52 -1.99
CA VAL A 116 -15.81 -1.49 -2.17
C VAL A 116 -16.29 -0.11 -2.63
N ALA A 117 -15.39 0.77 -3.05
CA ALA A 117 -15.75 2.02 -3.73
C ALA A 117 -15.24 1.98 -5.17
N GLY A 118 -16.09 1.47 -6.05
CA GLY A 118 -15.89 1.34 -7.50
C GLY A 118 -17.03 0.53 -8.10
#